data_AF-A0A7M1PZ77-F1
#
_entry.id   AF-A0A7M1PZ77-F1
#
_cell.length_a   1.000
_cell.length_b   1.000
_cell.length_c   1.000
_cell.angle_alpha   90.00
_cell.angle_beta   90.00
_cell.angle_gamma   90.00
#
_symmetry.space_group_name_H-M   'P 1'
#
loop_
_entity.id
_entity.type
_entity.pdbx_description
1 polymer ?
#
loop_
_entity_poly.entity_id
_entity_poly.type
_entity_poly.pdbx_seq_one_letter_code
_entity_poly.pdbx_strand_id
1 'polypeptide(L)'
;MKNKIIILFLITSLLIITVYYKNNLQKQVTANNSKNVITLSMFMTKKDIIEALGEDYEEKTSYGDYVGQYTELIYDGISLIFTHENGELSEFKTIDSAYITSNKYTFSNQFTVGENALNAIKKCSNIYENAYTHHQDKYLVDIFDYKECNKKGDLIKTKFSIKFEYNLGSGYESLTEFPHNETIKTIFIFEVLD
;
A
#
# COMPACT_ATOMS: atom_id res chain seq x y z
N MET A 1 -36.63 -30.04 -23.21
CA MET A 1 -36.15 -28.81 -23.89
C MET A 1 -35.92 -27.61 -22.95
N LYS A 2 -36.78 -27.36 -21.95
CA LYS A 2 -36.65 -26.22 -21.02
C LYS A 2 -35.31 -26.15 -20.24
N ASN A 3 -34.78 -27.27 -19.75
CA ASN A 3 -33.54 -27.27 -18.96
C ASN A 3 -32.26 -26.95 -19.76
N LYS A 4 -32.23 -27.22 -21.07
CA LYS A 4 -31.07 -26.89 -21.91
C LYS A 4 -30.95 -25.39 -22.20
N ILE A 5 -32.09 -24.68 -22.22
CA ILE A 5 -32.13 -23.22 -22.45
C ILE A 5 -31.64 -22.45 -21.22
N ILE A 6 -31.97 -22.92 -20.02
CA ILE A 6 -31.54 -22.28 -18.76
C ILE A 6 -30.02 -22.39 -18.57
N ILE A 7 -29.43 -23.55 -18.87
CA ILE A 7 -27.98 -23.75 -18.76
C ILE A 7 -27.22 -22.89 -19.77
N LEU A 8 -27.71 -22.77 -21.01
CA LEU A 8 -27.09 -21.92 -22.02
C LEU A 8 -27.11 -20.44 -21.61
N PHE A 9 -28.21 -19.98 -21.01
CA PHE A 9 -28.36 -18.60 -20.54
C PHE A 9 -27.42 -18.27 -19.36
N LEU A 10 -27.21 -19.23 -18.44
CA LEU A 10 -26.28 -19.09 -17.32
C LEU A 10 -24.83 -19.02 -17.79
N ILE A 11 -24.45 -19.83 -18.78
CA ILE A 11 -23.09 -19.82 -19.35
C ILE A 11 -22.83 -18.50 -20.07
N THR A 12 -23.77 -18.00 -20.88
CA THR A 12 -23.60 -16.72 -21.57
C THR A 12 -23.56 -15.53 -20.60
N SER A 13 -24.38 -15.57 -19.54
CA SER A 13 -24.36 -14.56 -18.47
C SER A 13 -23.01 -14.52 -17.76
N LEU A 14 -22.47 -15.68 -17.37
CA LEU A 14 -21.17 -15.77 -16.71
C LEU A 14 -20.04 -15.27 -17.62
N LEU A 15 -20.07 -15.63 -18.92
CA LEU A 15 -19.06 -15.18 -19.88
C LEU A 15 -19.09 -13.65 -20.09
N ILE A 16 -20.29 -13.05 -20.16
CA ILE A 16 -20.46 -11.60 -20.29
C ILE A 16 -19.92 -10.90 -19.04
N ILE A 17 -20.19 -11.44 -17.85
CA ILE A 17 -19.65 -10.92 -16.59
C ILE A 17 -18.13 -10.99 -16.58
N THR A 18 -17.53 -12.14 -16.92
CA THR A 18 -16.07 -12.31 -16.91
C THR A 18 -15.37 -11.39 -17.93
N VAL A 19 -15.93 -11.24 -19.14
CA VAL A 19 -15.39 -10.32 -20.17
C VAL A 19 -15.54 -8.86 -19.74
N TYR A 20 -16.66 -8.49 -19.13
CA TYR A 20 -16.87 -7.15 -18.60
C TYR A 20 -15.89 -6.81 -17.46
N TYR A 21 -15.66 -7.75 -16.54
CA TYR A 21 -14.68 -7.59 -15.46
C TYR A 21 -13.25 -7.47 -15.98
N LYS A 22 -12.84 -8.33 -16.92
CA LYS A 22 -11.51 -8.29 -17.53
C LYS A 22 -11.26 -6.96 -18.26
N ASN A 23 -12.26 -6.48 -18.99
CA ASN A 23 -12.17 -5.21 -19.71
C ASN A 23 -12.16 -3.99 -18.77
N ASN A 24 -12.84 -4.04 -17.62
CA ASN A 24 -12.79 -2.96 -16.63
C ASN A 24 -11.49 -2.95 -15.83
N LEU A 25 -10.94 -4.11 -15.49
CA LEU A 25 -9.58 -4.22 -14.94
C LEU A 25 -8.55 -3.66 -15.93
N GLN A 26 -8.62 -4.05 -17.21
CA GLN A 26 -7.74 -3.50 -18.24
C GLN A 26 -7.95 -1.99 -18.45
N LYS A 27 -9.18 -1.47 -18.37
CA LYS A 27 -9.43 -0.02 -18.49
C LYS A 27 -8.91 0.78 -17.30
N GLN A 28 -8.96 0.24 -16.08
CA GLN A 28 -8.29 0.85 -14.92
C GLN A 28 -6.76 0.86 -15.08
N VAL A 29 -6.19 -0.18 -15.72
CA VAL A 29 -4.76 -0.22 -16.08
C VAL A 29 -4.42 0.78 -17.20
N THR A 30 -5.35 1.12 -18.10
CA THR A 30 -5.07 1.94 -19.30
C THR A 30 -5.44 3.42 -19.15
N ALA A 31 -6.22 3.81 -18.14
CA ALA A 31 -6.65 5.20 -17.94
C ALA A 31 -5.70 6.07 -17.08
N ASN A 32 -4.53 5.56 -16.70
CA ASN A 32 -3.44 6.33 -16.10
C ASN A 32 -2.25 6.44 -17.07
N ASN A 33 -2.33 7.37 -18.02
CA ASN A 33 -1.18 7.78 -18.83
C ASN A 33 -0.22 8.69 -18.02
N SER A 34 0.25 8.19 -16.88
CA SER A 34 1.42 8.65 -16.16
C SER A 34 2.12 7.41 -15.58
N LYS A 35 3.27 7.02 -16.16
CA LYS A 35 4.19 5.95 -15.69
C LYS A 35 3.51 4.82 -14.91
N ASN A 36 3.05 3.73 -15.54
CA ASN A 36 2.54 2.48 -14.94
C ASN A 36 2.80 2.30 -13.42
N VAL A 37 2.05 3.01 -12.56
CA VAL A 37 2.17 2.89 -11.11
C VAL A 37 1.29 1.72 -10.71
N ILE A 38 1.87 0.75 -10.01
CA ILE A 38 1.15 -0.40 -9.50
C ILE A 38 0.51 -0.02 -8.16
N THR A 39 -0.81 -0.10 -8.12
CA THR A 39 -1.58 0.14 -6.89
C THR A 39 -1.72 -1.12 -6.09
N LEU A 40 -1.30 -1.07 -4.82
CA LEU A 40 -1.44 -2.15 -3.85
C LEU A 40 -2.41 -1.74 -2.73
N SER A 41 -2.82 -2.72 -1.94
CA SER A 41 -3.67 -2.54 -0.76
C SER A 41 -3.10 -3.34 0.40
N MET A 42 -3.17 -2.79 1.62
CA MET A 42 -2.74 -3.49 2.84
C MET A 42 -3.58 -4.74 3.13
N PHE A 43 -4.74 -4.89 2.47
CA PHE A 43 -5.60 -6.06 2.58
C PHE A 43 -5.28 -7.15 1.55
N MET A 44 -4.28 -6.95 0.68
CA MET A 44 -3.82 -8.00 -0.21
C MET A 44 -3.13 -9.11 0.59
N THR A 45 -3.41 -10.35 0.22
CA THR A 45 -2.72 -11.52 0.76
C THR A 45 -1.36 -11.71 0.07
N LYS A 46 -0.45 -12.51 0.67
CA LYS A 46 0.80 -12.94 0.00
C LYS A 46 0.53 -13.43 -1.42
N LYS A 47 -0.51 -14.25 -1.60
CA LYS A 47 -0.91 -14.77 -2.90
C LYS A 47 -1.31 -13.65 -3.88
N ASP A 48 -2.19 -12.74 -3.45
CA ASP A 48 -2.65 -11.63 -4.31
C ASP A 48 -1.47 -10.76 -4.78
N ILE A 49 -0.47 -10.57 -3.91
CA ILE A 49 0.74 -9.78 -4.19
C ILE A 49 1.59 -10.48 -5.24
N ILE A 50 1.87 -11.77 -5.08
CA ILE A 50 2.66 -12.55 -6.05
C ILE A 50 1.93 -12.61 -7.41
N GLU A 51 0.60 -12.79 -7.41
CA GLU A 51 -0.19 -12.75 -8.64
C GLU A 51 -0.14 -11.37 -9.34
N ALA A 52 -0.07 -10.29 -8.56
CA ALA A 52 -0.01 -8.92 -9.08
C ALA A 52 1.39 -8.48 -9.54
N LEU A 53 2.44 -8.89 -8.83
CA LEU A 53 3.82 -8.41 -9.02
C LEU A 53 4.74 -9.43 -9.69
N GLY A 54 4.37 -10.70 -9.73
CA GLY A 54 5.18 -11.80 -10.22
C GLY A 54 6.02 -12.47 -9.13
N GLU A 55 6.78 -13.49 -9.51
CA GLU A 55 7.61 -14.31 -8.60
C GLU A 55 9.05 -13.77 -8.42
N ASP A 56 9.38 -12.63 -9.04
CA ASP A 56 10.71 -12.01 -9.00
C ASP A 56 10.92 -11.20 -7.70
N TYR A 57 10.77 -11.85 -6.54
CA TYR A 57 10.99 -11.27 -5.22
C TYR A 57 12.02 -12.05 -4.40
N GLU A 58 12.65 -11.36 -3.45
CA GLU A 58 13.41 -12.01 -2.39
C GLU A 58 12.48 -12.25 -1.19
N GLU A 59 12.47 -13.48 -0.66
CA GLU A 59 11.78 -13.83 0.58
C GLU A 59 12.80 -13.95 1.72
N LYS A 60 12.64 -13.11 2.74
CA LYS A 60 13.53 -13.12 3.90
C LYS A 60 12.75 -13.27 5.19
N THR A 61 13.09 -14.29 5.96
CA THR A 61 12.46 -14.54 7.26
C THR A 61 13.45 -14.22 8.38
N SER A 62 12.99 -13.43 9.35
CA SER A 62 13.79 -12.97 10.49
C SER A 62 13.00 -13.09 11.79
N TYR A 63 13.70 -13.07 12.91
CA TYR A 63 13.11 -12.99 14.24
C TYR A 63 13.23 -11.57 14.77
N GLY A 64 12.11 -11.01 15.24
CA GLY A 64 12.08 -9.70 15.88
C GLY A 64 12.02 -9.87 17.40
N ASP A 65 12.83 -9.10 18.12
CA ASP A 65 12.98 -9.19 19.58
C ASP A 65 11.66 -9.04 20.37
N TYR A 66 10.62 -8.44 19.76
CA TYR A 66 9.34 -8.14 20.40
C TYR A 66 8.10 -8.67 19.65
N VAL A 67 8.24 -9.18 18.43
CA VAL A 67 7.12 -9.52 17.53
C VAL A 67 7.08 -11.00 17.13
N GLY A 68 8.06 -11.80 17.59
CA GLY A 68 8.19 -13.20 17.21
C GLY A 68 8.95 -13.37 15.89
N GLN A 69 8.32 -13.97 14.88
CA GLN A 69 8.87 -14.20 13.54
C GLN A 69 8.16 -13.29 12.53
N TYR A 70 8.91 -12.76 11.57
CA TYR A 70 8.34 -12.03 10.44
C TYR A 70 9.02 -12.43 9.13
N THR A 71 8.27 -12.38 8.05
CA THR A 71 8.76 -12.62 6.70
C THR A 71 8.54 -11.37 5.87
N GLU A 72 9.57 -11.00 5.13
CA GLU A 72 9.61 -9.90 4.17
C GLU A 72 9.54 -10.45 2.75
N LEU A 73 8.63 -9.90 1.94
CA LEU A 73 8.68 -10.02 0.48
C LEU A 73 9.26 -8.73 -0.08
N ILE A 74 10.41 -8.83 -0.72
CA ILE A 74 11.19 -7.68 -1.19
C ILE A 74 11.20 -7.68 -2.72
N TYR A 75 10.60 -6.65 -3.30
CA TYR A 75 10.68 -6.34 -4.72
C TYR A 75 11.53 -5.08 -4.92
N ASP A 76 11.89 -4.77 -6.16
CA ASP A 76 12.68 -3.57 -6.49
C ASP A 76 11.97 -2.26 -6.09
N GLY A 77 12.27 -1.79 -4.87
CA GLY A 77 11.76 -0.54 -4.32
C GLY A 77 10.51 -0.66 -3.45
N ILE A 78 10.14 -1.87 -3.00
CA ILE A 78 9.12 -2.10 -1.99
C ILE A 78 9.42 -3.34 -1.14
N SER A 79 9.26 -3.22 0.18
CA SER A 79 9.30 -4.35 1.12
C SER A 79 7.95 -4.49 1.81
N LEU A 80 7.41 -5.71 1.86
CA LEU A 80 6.14 -6.06 2.47
C LEU A 80 6.37 -7.04 3.62
N ILE A 81 6.04 -6.64 4.84
CA ILE A 81 6.25 -7.39 6.07
C ILE A 81 4.98 -8.11 6.48
N PHE A 82 5.16 -9.38 6.87
CA PHE A 82 4.13 -10.25 7.41
C PHE A 82 4.63 -10.84 8.73
N THR A 83 3.99 -10.52 9.84
CA THR A 83 4.23 -11.14 11.14
C THR A 83 3.44 -12.44 11.24
N HIS A 84 4.10 -13.51 11.68
CA HIS A 84 3.44 -14.81 11.81
C HIS A 84 4.07 -15.63 12.94
N GLU A 85 3.30 -16.56 13.49
CA GLU A 85 3.80 -17.52 14.46
C GLU A 85 4.73 -18.55 13.78
N ASN A 86 5.52 -19.26 14.59
CA ASN A 86 6.49 -20.26 14.14
C ASN A 86 5.93 -21.14 13.01
N GLY A 87 6.57 -21.11 11.84
CA GLY A 87 6.13 -21.87 10.66
C GLY A 87 6.36 -21.11 9.35
N GLU A 88 5.82 -21.65 8.27
CA GLU A 88 5.84 -21.00 6.96
C GLU A 88 4.79 -19.88 6.89
N LEU A 89 5.14 -18.78 6.21
CA LEU A 89 4.21 -17.70 5.95
C LEU A 89 3.06 -18.21 5.06
N SER A 90 1.84 -18.18 5.60
CA SER A 90 0.62 -18.56 4.88
C SER A 90 0.39 -17.70 3.63
N GLU A 91 0.01 -18.32 2.52
CA GLU A 91 -0.35 -17.62 1.27
C GLU A 91 -1.54 -16.65 1.45
N PHE A 92 -2.36 -16.86 2.48
CA PHE A 92 -3.55 -16.04 2.78
C PHE A 92 -3.30 -14.96 3.83
N LYS A 93 -2.08 -14.83 4.36
CA LYS A 93 -1.72 -13.80 5.33
C LYS A 93 -1.66 -12.43 4.63
N THR A 94 -2.26 -11.43 5.24
CA THR A 94 -2.25 -10.04 4.78
C THR A 94 -1.05 -9.28 5.32
N ILE A 95 -0.69 -8.19 4.64
CA ILE A 95 0.43 -7.32 5.00
C ILE A 95 0.20 -6.72 6.39
N ASP A 96 1.24 -6.72 7.22
CA ASP A 96 1.26 -6.03 8.52
C ASP A 96 2.00 -4.69 8.44
N SER A 97 3.00 -4.58 7.56
CA SER A 97 3.67 -3.30 7.26
C SER A 97 4.25 -3.26 5.84
N ALA A 98 4.39 -2.07 5.27
CA ALA A 98 4.95 -1.84 3.95
C ALA A 98 5.93 -0.65 3.96
N TYR A 99 7.02 -0.80 3.22
CA TYR A 99 8.09 0.20 3.05
C TYR A 99 8.28 0.43 1.56
N ILE A 100 8.04 1.64 1.08
CA ILE A 100 8.05 1.96 -0.35
C ILE A 100 9.13 2.99 -0.62
N THR A 101 10.12 2.64 -1.44
CA THR A 101 11.28 3.49 -1.81
C THR A 101 11.33 3.78 -3.30
N SER A 102 10.35 3.30 -4.07
CA SER A 102 10.22 3.51 -5.50
C SER A 102 8.89 4.13 -5.87
N ASN A 103 8.88 4.95 -6.93
CA ASN A 103 7.66 5.53 -7.48
C ASN A 103 6.87 4.56 -8.37
N LYS A 104 7.31 3.30 -8.48
CA LYS A 104 6.58 2.23 -9.18
C LYS A 104 5.34 1.77 -8.43
N TYR A 105 5.27 1.99 -7.11
CA TYR A 105 4.21 1.48 -6.26
C TYR A 105 3.50 2.61 -5.52
N THR A 106 2.21 2.41 -5.27
CA THR A 106 1.42 3.29 -4.40
C THR A 106 0.40 2.46 -3.64
N PHE A 107 0.01 2.92 -2.45
CA PHE A 107 -1.19 2.45 -1.78
C PHE A 107 -2.18 3.60 -1.72
N SER A 108 -3.47 3.31 -1.88
CA SER A 108 -4.57 4.29 -1.94
C SER A 108 -4.52 5.34 -3.07
N ASN A 109 -3.57 5.25 -4.02
CA ASN A 109 -3.39 6.13 -5.18
C ASN A 109 -3.05 7.60 -4.87
N GLN A 110 -2.61 7.93 -3.66
CA GLN A 110 -2.51 9.33 -3.24
C GLN A 110 -1.10 9.87 -3.13
N PHE A 111 -0.12 9.00 -2.89
CA PHE A 111 1.26 9.40 -2.62
C PHE A 111 2.25 8.52 -3.37
N THR A 112 3.34 9.12 -3.84
CA THR A 112 4.42 8.41 -4.53
C THR A 112 5.77 8.94 -4.06
N VAL A 113 6.77 8.06 -4.04
CA VAL A 113 8.16 8.45 -3.75
C VAL A 113 8.64 9.48 -4.78
N GLY A 114 9.36 10.50 -4.31
CA GLY A 114 9.84 11.62 -5.13
C GLY A 114 8.85 12.79 -5.25
N GLU A 115 7.61 12.67 -4.74
CA GLU A 115 6.71 13.82 -4.64
C GLU A 115 7.25 14.85 -3.62
N ASN A 116 6.92 16.12 -3.82
CA ASN A 116 7.21 17.18 -2.87
C ASN A 116 6.62 16.86 -1.48
N ALA A 117 7.48 16.84 -0.46
CA ALA A 117 7.14 16.40 0.88
C ALA A 117 6.11 17.32 1.56
N LEU A 118 6.27 18.65 1.48
CA LEU A 118 5.33 19.59 2.10
C LEU A 118 3.93 19.49 1.49
N ASN A 119 3.84 19.32 0.18
CA ASN A 119 2.57 19.10 -0.51
C ASN A 119 1.93 17.78 -0.10
N ALA A 120 2.73 16.71 0.02
CA ALA A 120 2.24 15.42 0.47
C ALA A 120 1.72 15.47 1.91
N ILE A 121 2.44 16.10 2.85
CA ILE A 121 1.98 16.30 4.24
C ILE A 121 0.65 17.05 4.24
N LYS A 122 0.53 18.17 3.53
CA LYS A 122 -0.72 18.95 3.45
C LYS A 122 -1.88 18.13 2.87
N LYS A 123 -1.64 17.36 1.81
CA LYS A 123 -2.64 16.44 1.25
C LYS A 123 -3.04 15.38 2.27
N CYS A 124 -2.07 14.76 2.92
CA CYS A 124 -2.25 13.76 3.97
C CYS A 124 -3.15 14.28 5.09
N SER A 125 -2.85 15.47 5.63
CA SER A 125 -3.64 16.12 6.68
C SER A 125 -5.09 16.45 6.28
N ASN A 126 -5.39 16.59 4.99
CA ASN A 126 -6.75 16.83 4.50
C ASN A 126 -7.57 15.53 4.36
N ILE A 127 -6.89 14.39 4.25
CA ILE A 127 -7.52 13.10 3.94
C ILE A 127 -7.59 12.22 5.19
N TYR A 128 -6.54 12.26 6.01
CA TYR A 128 -6.36 11.42 7.18
C TYR A 128 -6.34 12.26 8.45
N GLU A 129 -6.76 11.63 9.55
CA GLU A 129 -6.62 12.20 10.88
C GLU A 129 -5.15 12.06 11.32
N ASN A 130 -4.61 13.08 11.98
CA ASN A 130 -3.30 12.95 12.62
C ASN A 130 -3.43 11.95 13.77
N ALA A 131 -2.64 10.87 13.70
CA ALA A 131 -2.59 9.85 14.74
C ALA A 131 -1.76 10.39 15.91
N TYR A 132 -0.53 10.79 15.60
CA TYR A 132 0.37 11.45 16.55
C TYR A 132 1.56 12.10 15.82
N THR A 133 2.25 12.97 16.55
CA THR A 133 3.51 13.58 16.12
C THR A 133 4.65 13.00 16.96
N HIS A 134 5.67 12.48 16.29
CA HIS A 134 6.88 11.98 16.94
C HIS A 134 8.02 12.98 16.75
N HIS A 135 8.67 13.38 17.84
CA HIS A 135 9.84 14.26 17.82
C HIS A 135 11.08 13.45 18.17
N GLN A 136 11.97 13.22 17.21
CA GLN A 136 13.26 12.57 17.45
C GLN A 136 14.40 13.48 17.02
N ASP A 137 15.30 13.89 17.93
CA ASP A 137 16.56 14.58 17.62
C ASP A 137 16.45 15.70 16.57
N LYS A 138 15.35 16.49 16.64
CA LYS A 138 14.92 17.54 15.70
C LYS A 138 14.22 17.06 14.42
N TYR A 139 13.53 15.93 14.41
CA TYR A 139 12.66 15.55 13.30
C TYR A 139 11.23 15.51 13.80
N LEU A 140 10.42 16.46 13.35
CA LEU A 140 8.96 16.39 13.51
C LEU A 140 8.39 15.43 12.48
N VAL A 141 8.04 14.23 12.92
CA VAL A 141 7.45 13.20 12.08
C VAL A 141 5.96 13.12 12.36
N ASP A 142 5.15 13.55 11.40
CA ASP A 142 3.70 13.35 11.49
C ASP A 142 3.33 11.95 11.01
N ILE A 143 2.49 11.30 11.81
CA ILE A 143 1.95 9.98 11.56
C ILE A 143 0.43 10.13 11.48
N PHE A 144 -0.17 9.56 10.45
CA PHE A 144 -1.59 9.73 10.15
C PHE A 144 -2.33 8.41 10.16
N ASP A 145 -3.59 8.40 10.59
CA ASP A 145 -4.49 7.24 10.53
C ASP A 145 -4.78 6.89 9.07
N TYR A 146 -4.16 5.82 8.58
CA TYR A 146 -4.21 5.47 7.18
C TYR A 146 -5.60 4.91 6.80
N LYS A 147 -6.11 5.37 5.66
CA LYS A 147 -7.40 4.96 5.10
C LYS A 147 -7.21 4.46 3.67
N GLU A 148 -7.90 3.39 3.29
CA GLU A 148 -7.85 2.81 1.95
C GLU A 148 -9.19 2.90 1.23
N CYS A 149 -9.16 2.95 -0.10
CA CYS A 149 -10.39 2.81 -0.88
C CYS A 149 -10.82 1.34 -0.93
N ASN A 150 -12.07 1.07 -0.53
CA ASN A 150 -12.67 -0.25 -0.69
C ASN A 150 -12.99 -0.53 -2.18
N LYS A 151 -13.53 -1.72 -2.49
CA LYS A 151 -13.91 -2.12 -3.87
C LYS A 151 -14.97 -1.23 -4.54
N LYS A 152 -15.70 -0.41 -3.77
CA LYS A 152 -16.68 0.56 -4.28
C LYS A 152 -16.06 1.94 -4.51
N GLY A 153 -14.80 2.14 -4.11
CA GLY A 153 -14.10 3.41 -4.16
C GLY A 153 -14.28 4.27 -2.90
N ASP A 154 -14.98 3.77 -1.87
CA ASP A 154 -15.17 4.54 -0.63
C ASP A 154 -13.91 4.44 0.24
N LEU A 155 -13.46 5.59 0.77
CA LEU A 155 -12.35 5.64 1.72
C LEU A 155 -12.79 5.08 3.08
N ILE A 156 -12.17 4.00 3.53
CA ILE A 156 -12.47 3.31 4.79
C ILE A 156 -11.32 3.42 5.79
N LYS A 157 -11.65 3.55 7.08
CA LYS A 157 -10.64 3.52 8.16
C LYS A 157 -9.97 2.15 8.20
N THR A 158 -8.65 2.14 8.35
CA THR A 158 -7.87 0.93 8.59
C THR A 158 -7.29 0.91 9.99
N LYS A 159 -6.63 -0.18 10.36
CA LYS A 159 -5.84 -0.31 11.59
C LYS A 159 -4.40 0.22 11.45
N PHE A 160 -4.03 0.69 10.26
CA PHE A 160 -2.68 1.10 9.95
C PHE A 160 -2.54 2.62 10.07
N SER A 161 -1.30 3.06 10.19
CA SER A 161 -0.88 4.44 10.07
C SER A 161 0.09 4.61 8.92
N ILE A 162 0.17 5.83 8.39
CA ILE A 162 1.11 6.21 7.33
C ILE A 162 2.08 7.27 7.84
N LYS A 163 3.34 7.12 7.46
CA LYS A 163 4.44 8.05 7.69
C LYS A 163 5.25 8.22 6.41
N PHE A 164 5.83 9.40 6.23
CA PHE A 164 6.84 9.62 5.20
C PHE A 164 8.21 9.83 5.83
N GLU A 165 9.25 9.32 5.17
CA GLU A 165 10.61 9.82 5.33
C GLU A 165 11.02 10.65 4.13
N TYR A 166 11.90 11.60 4.39
CA TYR A 166 12.30 12.64 3.45
C TYR A 166 13.81 12.63 3.28
N ASN A 167 14.31 13.20 2.19
CA ASN A 167 15.75 13.23 1.89
C ASN A 167 16.46 14.40 2.57
N LEU A 168 16.38 14.49 3.90
CA LEU A 168 16.83 15.66 4.64
C LEU A 168 18.34 15.68 4.86
N GLY A 169 18.94 16.86 4.72
CA GLY A 169 20.29 17.16 5.18
C GLY A 169 20.39 17.59 6.65
N SER A 170 19.26 17.97 7.27
CA SER A 170 19.18 18.44 8.66
C SER A 170 17.78 18.29 9.27
N GLY A 171 17.67 18.27 10.60
CA GLY A 171 16.38 18.28 11.31
C GLY A 171 15.67 19.65 11.29
N TYR A 172 14.36 19.63 11.59
CA TYR A 172 13.42 20.75 11.72
C TYR A 172 12.48 20.53 12.93
N GLU A 173 12.09 21.61 13.61
CA GLU A 173 11.24 21.53 14.81
C GLU A 173 9.75 21.82 14.50
N SER A 174 9.44 22.36 13.32
CA SER A 174 8.07 22.64 12.87
C SER A 174 7.88 22.50 11.36
N LEU A 175 6.63 22.31 10.91
CA LEU A 175 6.28 22.29 9.47
C LEU A 175 6.59 23.61 8.75
N THR A 176 6.68 24.73 9.47
CA THR A 176 7.03 26.05 8.92
C THR A 176 8.52 26.13 8.58
N GLU A 177 9.36 25.40 9.31
CA GLU A 177 10.81 25.29 9.06
C GLU A 177 11.15 24.22 8.01
N PHE A 178 10.16 23.43 7.59
CA PHE A 178 10.35 22.33 6.66
C PHE A 178 10.78 22.84 5.28
N PRO A 179 11.88 22.34 4.68
CA PRO A 179 12.37 22.90 3.42
C PRO A 179 11.42 22.62 2.25
N HIS A 180 11.14 23.65 1.45
CA HIS A 180 10.12 23.60 0.40
C HIS A 180 10.46 22.72 -0.80
N ASN A 181 11.74 22.41 -1.02
CA ASN A 181 12.24 21.62 -2.16
C ASN A 181 12.44 20.14 -1.84
N GLU A 182 12.15 19.71 -0.61
CA GLU A 182 12.33 18.32 -0.21
C GLU A 182 11.30 17.39 -0.83
N THR A 183 11.73 16.15 -1.05
CA THR A 183 10.90 15.10 -1.64
C THR A 183 10.78 13.91 -0.70
N ILE A 184 9.67 13.19 -0.81
CA ILE A 184 9.49 11.89 -0.15
C ILE A 184 10.58 10.94 -0.62
N LYS A 185 11.34 10.38 0.32
CA LYS A 185 12.31 9.31 0.09
C LYS A 185 11.67 7.95 0.26
N THR A 186 10.88 7.79 1.32
CA THR A 186 10.25 6.52 1.66
C THR A 186 8.84 6.77 2.19
N ILE A 187 7.91 5.87 1.87
CA ILE A 187 6.57 5.83 2.46
C ILE A 187 6.49 4.58 3.34
N PHE A 188 6.01 4.75 4.56
CA PHE A 188 5.79 3.68 5.53
C PHE A 188 4.30 3.55 5.79
N ILE A 189 3.78 2.33 5.74
CA ILE A 189 2.44 2.01 6.21
C ILE A 189 2.59 0.87 7.20
N PHE A 190 2.12 1.05 8.43
CA PHE A 190 2.41 0.11 9.51
C PHE A 190 1.27 0.09 10.53
N GLU A 191 1.11 -1.02 11.23
CA GLU A 191 0.21 -1.10 12.37
C GLU A 191 0.90 -0.48 13.59
N VAL A 192 0.23 0.47 14.26
CA VAL A 192 0.71 1.01 15.52
C VAL A 192 0.37 -0.03 16.59
N LEU A 193 1.40 -0.56 17.25
CA LEU A 193 1.20 -1.45 18.40
C LEU A 193 0.85 -0.57 19.61
N ASP A 194 -0.30 -0.84 20.23
CA ASP A 194 -0.78 -0.19 21.47
C ASP A 194 0.20 -0.39 22.64
#